data_AF-A0A939AJ13-F1
#
_entry.id   AF-A0A939AJ13-F1
#
_cell.length_a   1.000
_cell.length_b   1.000
_cell.length_c   1.000
_cell.angle_alpha   90.00
_cell.angle_beta   90.00
_cell.angle_gamma   90.00
#
_symmetry.space_group_name_H-M   'P 1'
#
loop_
_entity.id
_entity.type
_entity.pdbx_description
1 polymer ?
#
loop_
_entity_poly.entity_id
_entity_poly.type
_entity_poly.pdbx_seq_one_letter_code
_entity_poly.pdbx_strand_id
1 'polypeptide(L)'
;MKTALSYLTSLLTPIVLIGLALRILLSPLFYTVEYNMPYFPADEYGFTKEDRLQWAPYAVEYLVHDEDISYLGDLKFDDGSSLYNERELKHMEDVKNVVQGTLRVWYISLALIIVLAIVSTQKVWMSAFTSGLRRGGWWMIWLAGALGFIAGAGILLNPNIFWVFFEWFHTLFFEGDSWLFFYSDTLIRLFPIRFWQDAFLWAAVIALGGGAGLAFGLKR
;
A
#
# COMPACT_ATOMS: atom_id res chain seq x y z
N MET A 1 -17.75 29.14 -3.70
CA MET A 1 -16.42 28.68 -4.18
C MET A 1 -15.47 28.31 -3.04
N LYS A 2 -15.19 29.19 -2.05
CA LYS A 2 -14.34 28.86 -0.88
C LYS A 2 -14.78 27.58 -0.15
N THR A 3 -16.08 27.44 0.10
CA THR A 3 -16.67 26.27 0.76
C THR A 3 -16.45 24.99 -0.04
N ALA A 4 -16.72 25.01 -1.34
CA ALA A 4 -16.51 23.86 -2.23
C ALA A 4 -15.04 23.44 -2.28
N LEU A 5 -14.11 24.40 -2.37
CA LEU A 5 -12.68 24.14 -2.29
C LEU A 5 -12.31 23.45 -0.97
N SER A 6 -12.79 23.98 0.17
CA SER A 6 -12.49 23.40 1.49
C SER A 6 -12.97 21.95 1.60
N TYR A 7 -14.18 21.64 1.12
CA TYR A 7 -14.72 20.28 1.14
C TYR A 7 -13.96 19.36 0.18
N LEU A 8 -13.63 19.82 -1.02
CA LEU A 8 -12.86 19.04 -1.98
C LEU A 8 -11.45 18.73 -1.44
N THR A 9 -10.74 19.74 -0.91
CA THR A 9 -9.46 19.53 -0.24
C THR A 9 -9.58 18.53 0.91
N SER A 10 -10.63 18.65 1.72
CA SER A 10 -10.90 17.73 2.84
C SER A 10 -11.13 16.29 2.38
N LEU A 11 -11.79 16.07 1.23
CA LEU A 11 -12.04 14.74 0.68
C LEU A 11 -10.79 14.12 0.06
N LEU A 12 -9.99 14.92 -0.66
CA LEU A 12 -8.77 14.45 -1.31
C LEU A 12 -7.67 14.11 -0.29
N THR A 13 -7.68 14.73 0.90
CA THR A 13 -6.60 14.59 1.89
C THR A 13 -6.39 13.13 2.34
N PRO A 14 -7.39 12.36 2.81
CA PRO A 14 -7.20 10.94 3.13
C PRO A 14 -6.67 10.11 1.96
N ILE A 15 -7.17 10.36 0.74
CA ILE A 15 -6.74 9.65 -0.47
C ILE A 15 -5.24 9.89 -0.74
N VAL A 16 -4.80 11.14 -0.62
CA VAL A 16 -3.38 11.50 -0.80
C VAL A 16 -2.50 10.88 0.29
N LEU A 17 -2.96 10.83 1.54
CA LEU A 17 -2.22 10.22 2.64
C LEU A 17 -2.08 8.70 2.51
N ILE A 18 -3.15 8.01 2.12
CA ILE A 18 -3.13 6.56 1.88
C ILE A 18 -2.24 6.23 0.68
N GLY A 19 -2.37 6.97 -0.42
CA GLY A 19 -1.54 6.73 -1.60
C GLY A 19 -0.06 7.10 -1.38
N LEU A 20 0.23 8.07 -0.50
CA LEU A 20 1.62 8.35 -0.07
C LEU A 20 2.20 7.15 0.67
N ALA A 21 1.43 6.56 1.59
CA ALA A 21 1.85 5.38 2.32
C ALA A 21 2.10 4.19 1.36
N LEU A 22 1.17 3.93 0.43
CA LEU A 22 1.37 2.93 -0.63
C LEU A 22 2.65 3.20 -1.44
N ARG A 23 2.90 4.46 -1.84
CA ARG A 23 4.08 4.79 -2.65
C ARG A 23 5.40 4.56 -1.90
N ILE A 24 5.41 4.77 -0.58
CA ILE A 24 6.56 4.45 0.29
C ILE A 24 6.74 2.93 0.42
N LEU A 25 5.65 2.18 0.58
CA LEU A 25 5.70 0.71 0.68
C LEU A 25 6.16 0.05 -0.62
N LEU A 26 5.83 0.63 -1.78
CA LEU A 26 6.32 0.24 -3.11
C LEU A 26 7.73 0.80 -3.41
N SER A 27 8.54 1.06 -2.40
CA SER A 27 9.93 1.52 -2.56
C SER A 27 10.91 0.54 -1.93
N PRO A 28 12.20 0.59 -2.34
CA PRO A 28 13.25 -0.23 -1.74
C PRO A 28 13.35 -0.14 -0.22
N LEU A 29 12.94 1.00 0.34
CA LEU A 29 13.00 1.23 1.77
C LEU A 29 12.21 0.17 2.56
N PHE A 30 10.99 -0.13 2.15
CA PHE A 30 10.11 -0.96 2.96
C PHE A 30 10.58 -2.41 3.00
N TYR A 31 10.72 -3.08 1.85
CA TYR A 31 11.13 -4.49 1.85
C TYR A 31 12.54 -4.67 2.42
N THR A 32 13.45 -3.70 2.23
CA THR A 32 14.80 -3.77 2.80
C THR A 32 14.76 -3.71 4.32
N VAL A 33 13.96 -2.80 4.90
CA VAL A 33 13.79 -2.73 6.36
C VAL A 33 13.12 -4.00 6.86
N GLU A 34 12.02 -4.42 6.22
CA GLU A 34 11.20 -5.56 6.63
C GLU A 34 11.99 -6.86 6.68
N TYR A 35 12.75 -7.18 5.64
CA TYR A 35 13.59 -8.40 5.62
C TYR A 35 14.77 -8.36 6.60
N ASN A 36 15.13 -7.19 7.15
CA ASN A 36 16.16 -7.07 8.18
C ASN A 36 15.58 -7.03 9.60
N MET A 37 14.25 -7.14 9.77
CA MET A 37 13.65 -7.19 11.10
C MET A 37 13.98 -8.52 11.80
N PRO A 38 14.33 -8.51 13.10
CA PRO A 38 14.76 -9.71 13.81
C PRO A 38 13.65 -10.75 14.00
N TYR A 39 12.39 -10.35 13.79
CA TYR A 39 11.23 -11.24 13.87
C TYR A 39 10.78 -11.75 12.50
N PHE A 40 11.40 -11.32 11.40
CA PHE A 40 10.94 -11.72 10.07
C PHE A 40 11.12 -13.24 9.92
N PRO A 41 10.07 -13.99 9.53
CA PRO A 41 10.09 -15.45 9.59
C PRO A 41 11.10 -16.01 8.60
N ALA A 42 11.77 -17.11 8.97
CA ALA A 42 12.55 -17.90 8.03
C ALA A 42 11.66 -18.46 6.91
N ASP A 43 12.23 -18.74 5.75
CA ASP A 43 11.56 -19.55 4.73
C ASP A 43 11.82 -21.03 5.00
N GLU A 44 10.77 -21.80 5.24
CA GLU A 44 10.84 -23.25 5.46
C GLU A 44 11.27 -24.03 4.19
N TYR A 45 11.26 -23.37 3.02
CA TYR A 45 11.64 -23.94 1.73
C TYR A 45 13.02 -23.47 1.23
N GLY A 46 13.77 -22.73 2.06
CA GLY A 46 15.19 -22.52 1.86
C GLY A 46 15.62 -21.15 1.32
N PHE A 47 14.72 -20.20 1.07
CA PHE A 47 15.15 -18.82 0.79
C PHE A 47 15.80 -18.19 2.02
N THR A 48 17.02 -17.73 1.81
CA THR A 48 17.73 -16.88 2.74
C THR A 48 17.17 -15.46 2.68
N LYS A 49 17.60 -14.63 3.64
CA LYS A 49 17.31 -13.19 3.60
C LYS A 49 17.92 -12.56 2.33
N GLU A 50 19.12 -12.99 1.97
CA GLU A 50 19.85 -12.54 0.79
C GLU A 50 19.07 -12.87 -0.49
N ASP A 51 18.49 -14.07 -0.59
CA ASP A 51 17.62 -14.44 -1.71
C ASP A 51 16.39 -13.52 -1.80
N ARG A 52 15.74 -13.23 -0.66
CA ARG A 52 14.59 -12.31 -0.64
C ARG A 52 14.98 -10.89 -1.07
N LEU A 53 16.14 -10.40 -0.62
CA LEU A 53 16.67 -9.10 -1.01
C LEU A 53 17.10 -9.06 -2.48
N GLN A 54 17.47 -10.20 -3.07
CA GLN A 54 17.78 -10.33 -4.49
C GLN A 54 16.51 -10.35 -5.36
N TRP A 55 15.50 -11.14 -4.98
CA TRP A 55 14.37 -11.43 -5.86
C TRP A 55 13.15 -10.53 -5.68
N ALA A 56 12.87 -10.05 -4.46
CA ALA A 56 11.74 -9.16 -4.22
C ALA A 56 11.78 -7.82 -5.01
N PRO A 57 12.95 -7.20 -5.27
CA PRO A 57 13.02 -5.96 -6.05
C PRO A 57 12.35 -6.09 -7.42
N TYR A 58 12.55 -7.20 -8.14
CA TYR A 58 11.93 -7.41 -9.46
C TYR A 58 10.40 -7.36 -9.38
N ALA A 59 9.80 -8.05 -8.40
CA ALA A 59 8.35 -8.04 -8.22
C ALA A 59 7.84 -6.63 -7.88
N VAL A 60 8.52 -5.90 -7.00
CA VAL A 60 8.10 -4.53 -6.62
C VAL A 60 8.29 -3.53 -7.77
N GLU A 61 9.39 -3.62 -8.51
CA GLU A 61 9.68 -2.78 -9.68
C GLU A 61 8.68 -3.01 -10.80
N TYR A 62 8.30 -4.26 -11.06
CA TYR A 62 7.29 -4.63 -12.05
C TYR A 62 5.96 -3.91 -11.81
N LEU A 63 5.55 -3.74 -10.55
CA LEU A 63 4.27 -3.11 -10.17
C LEU A 63 4.23 -1.60 -10.47
N VAL A 64 5.39 -0.94 -10.54
CA VAL A 64 5.49 0.53 -10.72
C VAL A 64 6.05 0.96 -12.07
N HIS A 65 6.53 0.02 -12.88
CA HIS A 65 7.00 0.26 -14.25
C HIS A 65 6.06 -0.34 -15.29
N ASP A 66 6.24 0.04 -16.54
CA ASP A 66 5.42 -0.39 -17.69
C ASP A 66 6.03 -1.60 -18.42
N GLU A 67 6.46 -2.60 -17.65
CA GLU A 67 7.04 -3.85 -18.18
C GLU A 67 5.98 -4.92 -18.51
N ASP A 68 6.23 -5.75 -19.52
CA ASP A 68 5.42 -6.95 -19.79
C ASP A 68 5.60 -8.01 -18.69
N ILE A 69 4.65 -8.95 -18.55
CA ILE A 69 4.78 -10.05 -17.58
C ILE A 69 6.03 -10.91 -17.83
N SER A 70 6.58 -10.93 -19.05
CA SER A 70 7.85 -11.58 -19.36
C SER A 70 9.02 -11.06 -18.52
N TYR A 71 9.00 -9.81 -18.04
CA TYR A 71 10.01 -9.27 -17.13
C TYR A 71 10.16 -10.13 -15.86
N LEU A 72 9.05 -10.68 -15.35
CA LEU A 72 9.08 -11.65 -14.25
C LEU A 72 9.21 -13.09 -14.75
N GLY A 73 8.56 -13.43 -15.87
CA GLY A 73 8.52 -14.79 -16.43
C GLY A 73 9.87 -15.30 -16.92
N ASP A 74 10.77 -14.41 -17.33
CA ASP A 74 12.11 -14.77 -17.82
C ASP A 74 13.13 -14.96 -16.69
N LEU A 75 12.77 -14.64 -15.44
CA LEU A 75 13.64 -14.85 -14.28
C LEU A 75 13.78 -16.33 -13.97
N LYS A 76 15.02 -16.75 -13.70
CA LYS A 76 15.39 -18.14 -13.42
C LYS A 76 16.33 -18.24 -12.24
N PHE A 77 16.22 -19.36 -11.52
CA PHE A 77 17.23 -19.76 -10.55
C PHE A 77 18.52 -20.20 -11.26
N ASP A 78 19.60 -20.38 -10.48
CA ASP A 78 20.91 -20.80 -10.98
C ASP A 78 20.87 -22.18 -11.66
N ASP A 79 19.92 -23.05 -11.28
CA ASP A 79 19.69 -24.35 -11.90
C ASP A 79 18.91 -24.28 -13.23
N GLY A 80 18.50 -23.07 -13.63
CA GLY A 80 17.76 -22.80 -14.86
C GLY A 80 16.24 -22.99 -14.77
N SER A 81 15.71 -23.39 -13.61
CA SER A 81 14.27 -23.45 -13.38
C SER A 81 13.67 -22.04 -13.25
N SER A 82 12.40 -21.88 -13.66
CA SER A 82 11.70 -20.59 -13.61
C SER A 82 11.49 -20.13 -12.17
N LEU A 83 11.72 -18.84 -11.92
CA LEU A 83 11.53 -18.23 -10.60
C LEU A 83 10.05 -18.26 -10.19
N TYR A 84 9.16 -17.92 -11.12
CA TYR A 84 7.70 -17.92 -10.91
C TYR A 84 7.03 -18.93 -11.83
N ASN A 85 5.98 -19.57 -11.32
CA ASN A 85 5.07 -20.39 -12.11
C ASN A 85 3.98 -19.55 -12.79
N GLU A 86 3.23 -20.15 -13.72
CA GLU A 86 2.20 -19.45 -14.51
C GLU A 86 1.09 -18.81 -13.65
N ARG A 87 0.74 -19.43 -12.50
CA ARG A 87 -0.28 -18.90 -11.59
C ARG A 87 0.22 -17.63 -10.90
N GLU A 88 1.46 -17.65 -10.42
CA GLU A 88 2.10 -16.50 -9.78
C GLU A 88 2.24 -15.32 -10.76
N LEU A 89 2.61 -15.60 -12.01
CA LEU A 89 2.71 -14.58 -13.05
C LEU A 89 1.35 -13.94 -13.34
N LYS A 90 0.30 -14.75 -13.51
CA LYS A 90 -1.06 -14.22 -13.69
C LYS A 90 -1.49 -13.34 -12.52
N HIS A 91 -1.22 -13.76 -11.29
CA HIS A 91 -1.54 -12.96 -10.12
C HIS A 91 -0.75 -11.65 -10.08
N MET A 92 0.54 -11.67 -10.42
CA MET A 92 1.36 -10.46 -10.48
C MET A 92 0.83 -9.45 -11.52
N GLU A 93 0.33 -9.92 -12.66
CA GLU A 93 -0.34 -9.08 -13.65
C GLU A 93 -1.62 -8.44 -13.07
N ASP A 94 -2.47 -9.23 -12.40
CA ASP A 94 -3.66 -8.72 -11.71
C ASP A 94 -3.30 -7.65 -10.67
N VAL A 95 -2.30 -7.92 -9.83
CA VAL A 95 -1.81 -6.99 -8.78
C VAL A 95 -1.25 -5.71 -9.41
N LYS A 96 -0.53 -5.80 -10.54
CA LYS A 96 -0.02 -4.64 -11.26
C LYS A 96 -1.15 -3.71 -11.70
N ASN A 97 -2.23 -4.26 -12.24
CA ASN A 97 -3.39 -3.48 -12.65
C ASN A 97 -4.02 -2.72 -11.47
N VAL A 98 -4.16 -3.38 -10.31
CA VAL A 98 -4.68 -2.76 -9.07
C VAL A 98 -3.73 -1.66 -8.57
N VAL A 99 -2.43 -1.94 -8.51
CA VAL A 99 -1.42 -0.99 -8.03
C VAL A 99 -1.34 0.22 -8.94
N GLN A 100 -1.22 0.04 -10.25
CA GLN A 100 -1.15 1.14 -11.20
C GLN A 100 -2.44 1.97 -11.24
N GLY A 101 -3.61 1.32 -11.14
CA GLY A 101 -4.90 2.00 -11.02
C GLY A 101 -4.95 2.87 -9.75
N THR A 102 -4.51 2.32 -8.62
CA THR A 102 -4.45 3.04 -7.34
C THR A 102 -3.48 4.21 -7.39
N LEU A 103 -2.29 4.01 -7.96
CA LEU A 103 -1.30 5.08 -8.16
C LEU A 103 -1.82 6.18 -9.08
N ARG A 104 -2.57 5.83 -10.14
CA ARG A 104 -3.20 6.83 -11.02
C ARG A 104 -4.20 7.71 -10.26
N VAL A 105 -5.08 7.10 -9.46
CA VAL A 105 -6.02 7.85 -8.59
C VAL A 105 -5.26 8.76 -7.62
N TRP A 106 -4.15 8.26 -7.07
CA TRP A 106 -3.30 9.02 -6.16
C TRP A 106 -2.64 10.22 -6.84
N TYR A 107 -2.01 10.03 -8.01
CA TYR A 107 -1.38 11.12 -8.77
C TYR A 107 -2.38 12.20 -9.17
N ILE A 108 -3.58 11.81 -9.62
CA ILE A 108 -4.66 12.75 -9.93
C ILE A 108 -5.06 13.54 -8.67
N SER A 109 -5.27 12.84 -7.55
CA SER A 109 -5.65 13.47 -6.28
C SER A 109 -4.58 14.44 -5.76
N LEU A 110 -3.31 14.05 -5.88
CA LEU A 110 -2.16 14.87 -5.51
C LEU A 110 -2.06 16.13 -6.39
N ALA A 111 -2.18 15.97 -7.71
CA ALA A 111 -2.20 17.09 -8.66
C ALA A 111 -3.34 18.06 -8.36
N LEU A 112 -4.54 17.54 -8.06
CA LEU A 112 -5.69 18.36 -7.67
C LEU A 112 -5.43 19.13 -6.37
N ILE A 113 -4.87 18.52 -5.32
CA ILE A 113 -4.51 19.24 -4.09
C ILE A 113 -3.50 20.36 -4.39
N ILE A 114 -2.49 20.11 -5.22
CA ILE A 114 -1.49 21.12 -5.61
C ILE A 114 -2.16 22.28 -6.36
N VAL A 115 -3.04 21.99 -7.32
CA VAL A 115 -3.80 23.03 -8.04
C VAL A 115 -4.66 23.85 -7.07
N LEU A 116 -5.38 23.20 -6.14
CA LEU A 116 -6.18 23.89 -5.13
C LEU A 116 -5.31 24.78 -4.22
N ALA A 117 -4.09 24.36 -3.88
CA ALA A 117 -3.14 25.17 -3.13
C ALA A 117 -2.75 26.44 -3.92
N ILE A 118 -2.39 26.29 -5.21
CA ILE A 118 -2.02 27.42 -6.09
C ILE A 118 -3.19 28.38 -6.29
N VAL A 119 -4.41 27.89 -6.54
CA VAL A 119 -5.59 28.76 -6.67
C VAL A 119 -5.85 29.51 -5.36
N SER A 120 -5.60 28.86 -4.21
CA SER A 120 -5.84 29.45 -2.90
C SER A 120 -4.88 30.59 -2.56
N THR A 121 -3.64 30.58 -3.07
CA THR A 121 -2.72 31.73 -2.94
C THR A 121 -3.20 32.90 -3.78
N GLN A 122 -3.59 32.66 -5.04
CA GLN A 122 -3.99 33.72 -5.98
C GLN A 122 -5.31 34.39 -5.59
N LYS A 123 -6.27 33.64 -5.04
CA LYS A 123 -7.61 34.14 -4.69
C LYS A 123 -7.75 34.58 -3.23
N VAL A 124 -6.68 34.53 -2.43
CA VAL A 124 -6.70 34.81 -0.98
C VAL A 124 -7.68 33.86 -0.25
N TRP A 125 -7.69 32.58 -0.64
CA TRP A 125 -8.55 31.53 -0.07
C TRP A 125 -7.78 30.55 0.81
N MET A 126 -6.57 30.92 1.22
CA MET A 126 -5.68 30.04 1.99
C MET A 126 -6.33 29.51 3.27
N SER A 127 -7.14 30.32 3.96
CA SER A 127 -7.88 29.86 5.16
C SER A 127 -8.89 28.74 4.86
N ALA A 128 -9.51 28.72 3.68
CA ALA A 128 -10.43 27.67 3.27
C ALA A 128 -9.68 26.37 2.90
N PHE A 129 -8.53 26.50 2.24
CA PHE A 129 -7.64 25.39 1.92
C PHE A 129 -7.05 24.74 3.18
N THR A 130 -6.48 25.53 4.10
CA THR A 130 -5.94 25.02 5.37
C THR A 130 -7.02 24.40 6.25
N SER A 131 -8.21 25.02 6.30
CA SER A 131 -9.38 24.42 6.97
C SER A 131 -9.78 23.10 6.33
N GLY A 132 -9.67 22.98 5.01
CA GLY A 132 -9.92 21.75 4.26
C GLY A 132 -8.93 20.65 4.61
N LEU A 133 -7.62 20.95 4.53
CA LEU A 133 -6.54 20.02 4.92
C LEU A 133 -6.69 19.54 6.36
N ARG A 134 -6.95 20.46 7.29
CA ARG A 134 -7.15 20.13 8.71
C ARG A 134 -8.34 19.19 8.90
N ARG A 135 -9.47 19.48 8.25
CA ARG A 135 -10.66 18.62 8.29
C ARG A 135 -10.39 17.25 7.68
N GLY A 136 -9.66 17.23 6.56
CA GLY A 136 -9.10 16.04 5.92
C GLY A 136 -8.26 15.19 6.86
N GLY A 137 -7.37 15.82 7.63
CA GLY A 137 -6.58 15.16 8.66
C GLY A 137 -7.45 14.51 9.73
N TRP A 138 -8.49 15.20 10.20
CA TRP A 138 -9.47 14.61 11.13
C TRP A 138 -10.21 13.43 10.52
N TRP A 139 -10.65 13.49 9.26
CA TRP A 139 -11.27 12.34 8.59
C TRP A 139 -10.33 11.14 8.55
N MET A 140 -9.04 11.36 8.27
CA MET A 140 -8.05 10.29 8.26
C MET A 140 -7.85 9.69 9.66
N ILE A 141 -7.79 10.51 10.72
CA ILE A 141 -7.72 10.03 12.11
C ILE A 141 -8.95 9.17 12.44
N TRP A 142 -10.15 9.63 12.12
CA TRP A 142 -11.39 8.90 12.37
C TRP A 142 -11.43 7.57 11.61
N LEU A 143 -11.06 7.60 10.33
CA LEU A 143 -11.00 6.40 9.49
C LEU A 143 -9.99 5.38 10.04
N ALA A 144 -8.75 5.80 10.30
CA ALA A 144 -7.71 4.92 10.86
C ALA A 144 -8.08 4.40 12.25
N GLY A 145 -8.66 5.25 13.11
CA GLY A 145 -9.12 4.85 14.44
C GLY A 145 -10.27 3.83 14.39
N ALA A 146 -11.23 4.02 13.50
CA ALA A 146 -12.33 3.08 13.30
C ALA A 146 -11.84 1.72 12.78
N LEU A 147 -10.99 1.72 11.75
CA LEU A 147 -10.41 0.49 11.20
C LEU A 147 -9.51 -0.21 12.22
N GLY A 148 -8.68 0.54 12.95
CA GLY A 148 -7.82 0.02 14.00
C GLY A 148 -8.62 -0.59 15.17
N PHE A 149 -9.73 0.03 15.56
CA PHE A 149 -10.63 -0.54 16.57
C PHE A 149 -11.27 -1.86 16.10
N ILE A 150 -11.78 -1.89 14.86
CA ILE A 150 -12.36 -3.11 14.27
C ILE A 150 -11.32 -4.23 14.19
N ALA A 151 -10.11 -3.91 13.70
CA ALA A 151 -9.01 -4.88 13.61
C ALA A 151 -8.59 -5.38 15.00
N GLY A 152 -8.42 -4.49 15.98
CA GLY A 152 -8.05 -4.84 17.35
C GLY A 152 -9.10 -5.72 18.04
N ALA A 153 -10.38 -5.39 17.90
CA ALA A 153 -11.48 -6.23 18.40
C ALA A 153 -11.51 -7.59 17.70
N GLY A 154 -11.28 -7.62 16.38
CA GLY A 154 -11.21 -8.86 15.60
C GLY A 154 -10.09 -9.80 16.06
N ILE A 155 -8.92 -9.25 16.38
CA ILE A 155 -7.76 -10.04 16.88
C ILE A 155 -8.09 -10.72 18.21
N LEU A 156 -8.83 -10.05 19.10
CA LEU A 156 -9.24 -10.64 20.38
C LEU A 156 -10.22 -11.82 20.22
N LEU A 157 -11.02 -11.82 19.14
CA LEU A 157 -11.98 -12.88 18.84
C LEU A 157 -11.36 -14.03 18.04
N ASN A 158 -10.43 -13.71 17.14
CA ASN A 158 -9.75 -14.68 16.29
C ASN A 158 -8.29 -14.24 16.06
N PRO A 159 -7.29 -14.94 16.62
CA PRO A 159 -5.88 -14.63 16.39
C PRO A 159 -5.46 -14.68 14.91
N ASN A 160 -6.19 -15.44 14.08
CA ASN A 160 -5.95 -15.57 12.65
C ASN A 160 -6.83 -14.61 11.82
N ILE A 161 -7.43 -13.58 12.42
CA ILE A 161 -8.32 -12.65 11.71
C ILE A 161 -7.67 -11.99 10.49
N PHE A 162 -6.35 -11.80 10.51
CA PHE A 162 -5.65 -11.21 9.38
C PHE A 162 -5.73 -12.10 8.14
N TRP A 163 -5.68 -13.43 8.28
CA TRP A 163 -5.86 -14.35 7.15
C TRP A 163 -7.26 -14.21 6.53
N VAL A 164 -8.29 -14.17 7.38
CA VAL A 164 -9.68 -13.96 6.92
C VAL A 164 -9.84 -12.62 6.21
N PHE A 165 -9.25 -11.56 6.76
CA PHE A 165 -9.21 -10.25 6.13
C PHE A 165 -8.46 -10.29 4.81
N PHE A 166 -7.31 -10.95 4.74
CA PHE A 166 -6.46 -11.03 3.57
C PHE A 166 -7.19 -11.77 2.44
N GLU A 167 -7.78 -12.94 2.71
CA GLU A 167 -8.59 -13.68 1.75
C GLU A 167 -9.77 -12.84 1.25
N TRP A 168 -10.56 -12.24 2.15
CA TRP A 168 -11.67 -11.37 1.75
C TRP A 168 -11.19 -10.18 0.90
N PHE A 169 -10.09 -9.54 1.29
CA PHE A 169 -9.49 -8.44 0.53
C PHE A 169 -9.12 -8.90 -0.90
N HIS A 170 -8.55 -10.10 -1.06
CA HIS A 170 -8.20 -10.63 -2.38
C HIS A 170 -9.45 -10.83 -3.25
N THR A 171 -10.57 -11.29 -2.68
CA THR A 171 -11.83 -11.45 -3.44
C THR A 171 -12.43 -10.14 -3.96
N LEU A 172 -12.02 -8.98 -3.42
CA LEU A 172 -12.46 -7.68 -3.95
C LEU A 172 -11.76 -7.29 -5.26
N PHE A 173 -10.59 -7.86 -5.52
CA PHE A 173 -9.72 -7.45 -6.63
C PHE A 173 -9.42 -8.58 -7.62
N PHE A 174 -9.49 -9.84 -7.19
CA PHE A 174 -9.05 -10.99 -7.96
C PHE A 174 -10.15 -12.03 -8.06
N GLU A 175 -10.34 -12.56 -9.28
CA GLU A 175 -11.34 -13.58 -9.57
C GLU A 175 -10.73 -14.99 -9.58
N GLY A 176 -11.50 -15.96 -9.08
CA GLY A 176 -11.07 -17.36 -9.01
C GLY A 176 -9.89 -17.58 -8.08
N ASP A 177 -9.00 -18.49 -8.47
CA ASP A 177 -7.96 -19.04 -7.59
C ASP A 177 -6.54 -18.57 -7.96
N SER A 178 -6.39 -17.50 -8.76
CA SER A 178 -5.07 -17.01 -9.20
C SER A 178 -4.15 -16.60 -8.06
N TRP A 179 -4.73 -16.19 -6.93
CA TRP A 179 -4.04 -15.72 -5.73
C TRP A 179 -3.88 -16.80 -4.65
N LEU A 180 -4.30 -18.05 -4.91
CA LEU A 180 -4.17 -19.18 -4.00
C LEU A 180 -2.94 -20.02 -4.35
N PHE A 181 -1.93 -19.96 -3.48
CA PHE A 181 -0.62 -20.56 -3.71
C PHE A 181 -0.31 -21.72 -2.78
N PHE A 182 0.55 -22.62 -3.23
CA PHE A 182 1.20 -23.57 -2.33
C PHE A 182 2.29 -22.87 -1.53
N TYR A 183 2.52 -23.29 -0.28
CA TYR A 183 3.59 -22.72 0.56
C TYR A 183 4.99 -22.79 -0.06
N SER A 184 5.21 -23.69 -1.02
CA SER A 184 6.45 -23.81 -1.80
C SER A 184 6.59 -22.80 -2.94
N ASP A 185 5.51 -22.13 -3.34
CA ASP A 185 5.51 -21.16 -4.44
C ASP A 185 6.32 -19.92 -4.06
N THR A 186 7.12 -19.45 -5.01
CA THR A 186 8.14 -18.41 -4.81
C THR A 186 7.57 -17.10 -4.25
N LEU A 187 6.43 -16.64 -4.77
CA LEU A 187 5.85 -15.34 -4.49
C LEU A 187 5.47 -15.21 -3.01
N ILE A 188 4.84 -16.24 -2.42
CA ILE A 188 4.48 -16.19 -1.00
C ILE A 188 5.66 -16.50 -0.08
N ARG A 189 6.73 -17.11 -0.60
CA ARG A 189 8.00 -17.23 0.12
C ARG A 189 8.78 -15.92 0.15
N LEU A 190 8.68 -15.11 -0.91
CA LEU A 190 9.21 -13.74 -0.96
C LEU A 190 8.37 -12.81 -0.08
N PHE A 191 7.05 -12.85 -0.21
CA PHE A 191 6.11 -11.97 0.50
C PHE A 191 5.19 -12.77 1.43
N PRO A 192 5.72 -13.38 2.51
CA PRO A 192 4.92 -14.16 3.44
C PRO A 192 3.89 -13.29 4.15
N ILE A 193 2.89 -13.90 4.79
CA ILE A 193 1.80 -13.15 5.44
C ILE A 193 2.30 -12.07 6.41
N ARG A 194 3.44 -12.30 7.07
CA ARG A 194 4.07 -11.34 7.97
C ARG A 194 4.44 -10.03 7.25
N PHE A 195 5.00 -10.12 6.05
CA PHE A 195 5.33 -8.96 5.21
C PHE A 195 4.10 -8.09 4.98
N TRP A 196 2.96 -8.72 4.65
CA TRP A 196 1.72 -8.00 4.41
C TRP A 196 1.12 -7.42 5.69
N GLN A 197 1.16 -8.14 6.81
CA GLN A 197 0.73 -7.60 8.11
C GLN A 197 1.45 -6.30 8.44
N ASP A 198 2.78 -6.29 8.30
CA ASP A 198 3.60 -5.13 8.58
C ASP A 198 3.39 -4.03 7.52
N ALA A 199 3.18 -4.38 6.25
CA ALA A 199 2.82 -3.41 5.21
C ALA A 199 1.51 -2.67 5.54
N PHE A 200 0.45 -3.38 5.93
CA PHE A 200 -0.83 -2.77 6.33
C PHE A 200 -0.68 -1.91 7.60
N LEU A 201 0.11 -2.37 8.57
CA LEU A 201 0.41 -1.61 9.79
C LEU A 201 1.14 -0.31 9.47
N TRP A 202 2.20 -0.36 8.68
CA TRP A 202 2.96 0.83 8.29
C TRP A 202 2.15 1.77 7.40
N ALA A 203 1.30 1.24 6.52
CA ALA A 203 0.35 2.05 5.76
C ALA A 203 -0.54 2.89 6.69
N ALA A 204 -1.09 2.24 7.73
CA ALA A 204 -1.92 2.90 8.73
C ALA A 204 -1.14 3.93 9.54
N VAL A 205 0.08 3.60 9.99
CA VAL A 205 0.93 4.51 10.78
C VAL A 205 1.29 5.77 9.97
N ILE A 206 1.71 5.62 8.71
CA ILE A 206 2.07 6.76 7.85
C ILE A 206 0.85 7.65 7.59
N ALA A 207 -0.29 7.05 7.21
CA ALA A 207 -1.51 7.78 6.93
C ALA A 207 -2.05 8.50 8.19
N LEU A 208 -2.04 7.83 9.35
CA LEU A 208 -2.43 8.42 10.63
C LEU A 208 -1.49 9.55 11.04
N GLY A 209 -0.18 9.36 10.91
CA GLY A 209 0.83 10.38 11.22
C GLY A 209 0.65 11.65 10.37
N GLY A 210 0.45 11.48 9.06
CA GLY A 210 0.12 12.60 8.16
C GLY A 210 -1.21 13.26 8.52
N GLY A 211 -2.23 12.47 8.86
CA GLY A 211 -3.53 12.96 9.30
C GLY A 211 -3.44 13.80 10.57
N ALA A 212 -2.70 13.32 11.57
CA ALA A 212 -2.41 14.04 12.82
C ALA A 212 -1.63 15.33 12.56
N GLY A 213 -0.60 15.29 11.72
CA GLY A 213 0.17 16.47 11.33
C GLY A 213 -0.71 17.58 10.76
N LEU A 214 -1.65 17.23 9.86
CA LEU A 214 -2.60 18.20 9.29
C LEU A 214 -3.67 18.66 10.28
N ALA A 215 -4.21 17.73 11.08
CA ALA A 215 -5.32 18.01 12.01
C ALA A 215 -4.93 18.92 13.16
N PHE A 216 -3.71 18.74 13.70
CA PHE A 216 -3.20 19.45 14.88
C PHE A 216 -2.18 20.54 14.53
N GLY A 217 -1.39 20.37 13.46
CA GLY A 217 -0.32 21.29 13.09
C GLY A 217 -0.78 22.56 12.38
N LEU A 218 -1.96 22.55 11.76
CA LEU A 218 -2.51 23.71 11.06
C LEU A 218 -3.35 24.58 12.02
N LYS A 219 -2.95 25.85 12.17
CA LYS A 219 -3.69 26.87 12.93
C LYS A 219 -5.03 27.18 12.25
N ARG A 220 -6.04 27.51 13.07
CA ARG A 220 -7.35 27.99 12.58
C ARG A 220 -7.23 29.36 11.93
#